data_AF-A0A9D8X2K0-F1
#
_entry.id   AF-A0A9D8X2K0-F1
#
_cell.length_a   1.000
_cell.length_b   1.000
_cell.length_c   1.000
_cell.angle_alpha   90.00
_cell.angle_beta   90.00
_cell.angle_gamma   90.00
#
_symmetry.space_group_name_H-M   'P 1'
#
loop_
_entity.id
_entity.type
_entity.pdbx_description
1 polymer ?
#
loop_
_entity_poly.entity_id
_entity_poly.type
_entity_poly.pdbx_seq_one_letter_code
_entity_poly.pdbx_strand_id
1 'polypeptide(L)'
;MLDFDEELMKAEAPDDLKKMKIWMFQEQVRIQAKKEELQELSHELQDLKRTLEIERTSIEMREKTIKKRFEDNEAFIEKKKKIIEDAYQQLALDRKSLECERLNFEHEKSKYRRQKMYGAKTAHQQYEAGAYDGTCFFRGVDSELALRKRYKELLKIFHPDNKCGDTKTLLLIQTEYESIRSRYCEG
;
A
#
# COMPACT_ATOMS: atom_id res chain seq x y z
N MET A 1 26.74 -75.46 7.05
CA MET A 1 25.99 -76.59 7.61
C MET A 1 26.72 -77.93 7.45
N LEU A 2 27.64 -78.07 6.48
CA LEU A 2 28.43 -79.31 6.26
C LEU A 2 29.47 -79.63 7.36
N ASP A 3 29.95 -78.61 8.09
CA ASP A 3 31.03 -78.76 9.08
C ASP A 3 30.63 -79.55 10.33
N PHE A 4 29.34 -79.52 10.69
CA PHE A 4 28.87 -80.04 11.96
C PHE A 4 28.66 -81.56 11.95
N ASP A 5 28.11 -82.07 10.84
CA ASP A 5 27.91 -83.51 10.65
C ASP A 5 29.26 -84.26 10.53
N GLU A 6 30.28 -83.59 10.01
CA GLU A 6 31.63 -84.15 9.89
C GLU A 6 32.34 -84.24 11.26
N GLU A 7 32.18 -83.23 12.11
CA GLU A 7 32.72 -83.18 13.47
C GLU A 7 32.02 -84.21 14.40
N LEU A 8 30.72 -84.44 14.19
CA LEU A 8 29.92 -85.43 14.92
C LEU A 8 30.37 -86.87 14.63
N MET A 9 30.76 -87.15 13.38
CA MET A 9 31.25 -88.47 12.96
C MET A 9 32.68 -88.77 13.43
N LYS A 10 33.45 -87.75 13.80
CA LYS A 10 34.84 -87.86 14.34
C LYS A 10 34.90 -87.95 15.87
N ALA A 11 33.79 -87.73 16.57
CA ALA A 11 33.73 -87.78 18.03
C ALA A 11 33.68 -89.23 18.54
N GLU A 12 34.84 -89.80 18.89
CA GLU A 12 34.97 -91.20 19.32
C GLU A 12 34.83 -91.40 20.85
N ALA A 13 35.11 -90.37 21.66
CA ALA A 13 35.09 -90.44 23.13
C ALA A 13 33.85 -89.75 23.76
N PRO A 14 33.31 -90.28 24.87
CA PRO A 14 32.11 -89.73 25.53
C PRO A 14 32.29 -88.27 26.02
N ASP A 15 33.52 -87.83 26.30
CA ASP A 15 33.82 -86.45 26.70
C ASP A 15 33.73 -85.44 25.55
N ASP A 16 34.04 -85.84 24.32
CA ASP A 16 33.96 -84.96 23.15
C ASP A 16 32.50 -84.68 22.77
N LEU A 17 31.65 -85.70 22.88
CA LEU A 17 30.20 -85.56 22.73
C LEU A 17 29.61 -84.61 23.79
N LYS A 18 30.15 -84.63 25.02
CA LYS A 18 29.72 -83.74 26.11
C LYS A 18 30.11 -82.28 25.82
N LYS A 19 31.33 -82.02 25.35
CA LYS A 19 31.78 -80.68 24.94
C LYS A 19 30.92 -80.14 23.79
N MET A 20 30.65 -80.97 22.79
CA MET A 20 29.80 -80.61 21.64
C MET A 20 28.38 -80.22 22.09
N LYS A 21 27.78 -81.00 22.99
CA LYS A 21 26.46 -80.72 23.55
C LYS A 21 26.42 -79.39 24.32
N ILE A 22 27.46 -79.09 25.08
CA ILE A 22 27.60 -77.80 25.80
C ILE A 22 27.70 -76.65 24.79
N TRP A 23 28.53 -76.80 23.75
CA TRP A 23 28.68 -75.78 22.71
C TRP A 23 27.37 -75.54 21.95
N MET A 24 26.66 -76.60 21.54
CA MET A 24 25.35 -76.48 20.89
C MET A 24 24.34 -75.75 21.77
N PHE A 25 24.32 -76.05 23.06
CA PHE A 25 23.42 -75.37 23.99
C PHE A 25 23.76 -73.88 24.09
N GLN A 26 25.05 -73.54 24.19
CA GLN A 26 25.50 -72.14 24.18
C GLN A 26 25.12 -71.42 22.88
N GLU A 27 25.32 -72.06 21.72
CA GLU A 27 24.98 -71.48 20.44
C GLU A 27 23.46 -71.36 20.26
N GLN A 28 22.69 -72.33 20.75
CA GLN A 28 21.22 -72.25 20.77
C GLN A 28 20.74 -71.07 21.62
N VAL A 29 21.33 -70.86 22.81
CA VAL A 29 21.04 -69.70 23.66
C VAL A 29 21.40 -68.40 22.94
N ARG A 30 22.56 -68.35 22.27
CA ARG A 30 23.01 -67.18 21.50
C ARG A 30 22.07 -66.85 20.35
N ILE A 31 21.66 -67.85 19.57
CA ILE A 31 20.71 -67.72 18.46
C ILE A 31 19.36 -67.25 18.99
N GLN A 32 18.90 -67.81 20.11
CA GLN A 32 17.63 -67.41 20.71
C GLN A 32 17.66 -65.95 21.17
N ALA A 33 18.73 -65.52 21.85
CA ALA A 33 18.90 -64.12 22.23
C ALA A 33 18.89 -63.18 21.00
N LYS A 34 19.57 -63.56 19.91
CA LYS A 34 19.53 -62.79 18.65
C LYS A 34 18.17 -62.77 17.99
N LYS A 35 17.40 -63.84 18.10
CA LYS A 35 16.02 -63.89 17.60
C LYS A 35 15.12 -62.94 18.40
N GLU A 36 15.28 -62.90 19.72
CA GLU A 36 14.53 -61.99 20.60
C GLU A 36 14.88 -60.52 20.31
N GLU A 37 16.17 -60.18 20.20
CA GLU A 37 16.62 -58.84 19.78
C GLU A 37 16.02 -58.43 18.43
N LEU A 38 16.00 -59.33 17.45
CA LEU A 38 15.41 -59.06 16.14
C LEU A 38 13.89 -58.87 16.20
N GLN A 39 13.19 -59.61 17.07
CA GLN A 39 11.76 -59.44 17.28
C GLN A 39 11.46 -58.09 17.91
N GLU A 40 12.21 -57.69 18.92
CA GLU A 40 12.06 -56.37 19.58
C GLU A 40 12.30 -55.23 18.57
N LEU A 41 13.40 -55.29 17.81
CA LEU A 41 13.69 -54.30 16.77
C LEU A 41 12.60 -54.27 15.68
N SER A 42 12.05 -55.43 15.30
CA SER A 42 10.95 -55.49 14.33
C SER A 42 9.69 -54.82 14.86
N HIS A 43 9.39 -54.94 16.15
CA HIS A 43 8.25 -54.27 16.77
C HIS A 43 8.48 -52.75 16.83
N GLU A 44 9.66 -52.30 17.24
CA GLU A 44 10.03 -50.89 17.27
C GLU A 44 9.93 -50.24 15.88
N LEU A 45 10.45 -50.91 14.85
CA LEU A 45 10.36 -50.44 13.47
C LEU A 45 8.91 -50.33 13.00
N GLN A 46 8.04 -51.26 13.40
CA GLN A 46 6.63 -51.22 13.05
C GLN A 46 5.91 -50.04 13.73
N ASP A 47 6.23 -49.75 14.98
CA ASP A 47 5.65 -48.63 15.72
C ASP A 47 6.15 -47.28 15.20
N LEU A 48 7.44 -47.18 14.87
CA LEU A 48 8.00 -46.00 14.22
C LEU A 48 7.35 -45.76 12.85
N LYS A 49 7.17 -46.82 12.05
CA LYS A 49 6.48 -46.74 10.76
C LYS A 49 5.05 -46.20 10.92
N ARG A 50 4.29 -46.71 11.89
CA ARG A 50 2.91 -46.23 12.16
C ARG A 50 2.91 -44.76 12.55
N THR A 51 3.85 -44.34 13.39
CA THR A 51 3.98 -42.94 13.83
C THR A 51 4.30 -42.02 12.66
N LEU A 52 5.26 -42.39 11.82
CA LEU A 52 5.62 -41.63 10.63
C LEU A 52 4.48 -41.54 9.60
N GLU A 53 3.68 -42.60 9.44
CA GLU A 53 2.49 -42.56 8.57
C GLU A 53 1.46 -41.54 9.08
N ILE A 54 1.22 -41.49 10.40
CA ILE A 54 0.32 -40.51 11.01
C ILE A 54 0.85 -39.09 10.80
N GLU A 55 2.13 -38.86 11.09
CA GLU A 55 2.76 -37.55 10.89
C GLU A 55 2.73 -37.10 9.43
N ARG A 56 3.04 -38.02 8.50
CA ARG A 56 2.95 -37.77 7.05
C ARG A 56 1.55 -37.30 6.67
N THR A 57 0.50 -38.01 7.09
CA THR A 57 -0.88 -37.61 6.75
C THR A 57 -1.26 -36.27 7.38
N SER A 58 -0.78 -35.99 8.59
CA SER A 58 -0.98 -34.68 9.25
C SER A 58 -0.32 -33.54 8.49
N ILE A 59 0.90 -33.75 8.00
CA ILE A 59 1.64 -32.77 7.20
C ILE A 59 0.95 -32.55 5.85
N GLU A 60 0.57 -33.62 5.15
CA GLU A 60 -0.14 -33.54 3.86
C GLU A 60 -1.45 -32.73 3.97
N MET A 61 -2.20 -32.89 5.06
CA MET A 61 -3.42 -32.13 5.31
C MET A 61 -3.15 -30.65 5.60
N ARG A 62 -2.09 -30.34 6.36
CA ARG A 62 -1.65 -28.95 6.57
C ARG A 62 -1.19 -28.31 5.27
N GLU A 63 -0.41 -29.00 4.47
CA GLU A 63 0.08 -28.54 3.18
C GLU A 63 -1.08 -28.20 2.25
N LYS A 64 -2.06 -29.10 2.10
CA LYS A 64 -3.28 -28.83 1.33
C LYS A 64 -4.01 -27.57 1.78
N THR A 65 -4.11 -27.37 3.10
CA THR A 65 -4.78 -26.20 3.67
C THR A 65 -4.03 -24.91 3.37
N ILE A 66 -2.71 -24.92 3.52
CA ILE A 66 -1.85 -23.77 3.22
C ILE A 66 -1.91 -23.44 1.73
N LYS A 67 -1.79 -24.46 0.87
CA LYS A 67 -1.86 -24.29 -0.58
C LYS A 67 -3.19 -23.68 -1.03
N LYS A 68 -4.31 -24.18 -0.50
CA LYS A 68 -5.62 -23.59 -0.78
C LYS A 68 -5.71 -22.12 -0.37
N ARG A 69 -5.23 -21.78 0.84
CA ARG A 69 -5.20 -20.37 1.29
C ARG A 69 -4.30 -19.50 0.40
N PHE A 70 -3.20 -20.05 -0.08
CA PHE A 70 -2.30 -19.34 -1.00
C PHE A 70 -3.01 -19.05 -2.33
N GLU A 71 -3.65 -20.04 -2.93
CA GLU A 71 -4.42 -19.89 -4.18
C GLU A 71 -5.57 -18.88 -4.02
N ASP A 72 -6.32 -18.95 -2.91
CA ASP A 72 -7.39 -17.99 -2.60
C ASP A 72 -6.84 -16.55 -2.46
N ASN A 73 -5.69 -16.39 -1.80
CA ASN A 73 -5.02 -15.10 -1.64
C ASN A 73 -4.51 -14.55 -2.96
N GLU A 74 -3.91 -15.39 -3.81
CA GLU A 74 -3.43 -15.00 -5.13
C GLU A 74 -4.59 -14.49 -6.00
N ALA A 75 -5.71 -15.22 -6.03
CA ALA A 75 -6.92 -14.80 -6.73
C ALA A 75 -7.51 -13.49 -6.18
N PHE A 76 -7.43 -13.27 -4.86
CA PHE A 76 -7.86 -12.02 -4.24
C PHE A 76 -6.96 -10.84 -4.63
N ILE A 77 -5.64 -11.04 -4.61
CA ILE A 77 -4.66 -10.02 -5.00
C ILE A 77 -4.86 -9.63 -6.48
N GLU A 78 -5.06 -10.60 -7.36
CA GLU A 78 -5.28 -10.33 -8.79
C GLU A 78 -6.55 -9.49 -9.01
N LYS A 79 -7.65 -9.80 -8.31
CA LYS A 79 -8.87 -8.98 -8.34
C LYS A 79 -8.61 -7.55 -7.86
N LYS A 80 -7.86 -7.38 -6.77
CA LYS A 80 -7.52 -6.06 -6.23
C LYS A 80 -6.64 -5.26 -7.19
N LYS A 81 -5.64 -5.91 -7.79
CA LYS A 81 -4.78 -5.33 -8.80
C LYS A 81 -5.59 -4.83 -9.99
N LYS A 82 -6.51 -5.65 -10.51
CA LYS A 82 -7.40 -5.25 -11.61
C LYS A 82 -8.24 -4.01 -11.28
N ILE A 83 -8.84 -3.95 -10.09
CA ILE A 83 -9.62 -2.78 -9.66
C ILE A 83 -8.74 -1.51 -9.64
N ILE A 84 -7.50 -1.64 -9.17
CA ILE A 84 -6.55 -0.52 -9.14
C ILE A 84 -6.19 -0.10 -10.56
N GLU A 85 -5.85 -1.04 -11.44
CA GLU A 85 -5.54 -0.76 -12.85
C GLU A 85 -6.70 -0.06 -13.56
N ASP A 86 -7.93 -0.57 -13.39
CA ASP A 86 -9.13 0.04 -13.95
C ASP A 86 -9.33 1.47 -13.41
N ALA A 87 -9.14 1.70 -12.11
CA ALA A 87 -9.24 3.02 -11.51
C ALA A 87 -8.19 3.99 -12.07
N TYR A 88 -6.93 3.55 -12.25
CA TYR A 88 -5.89 4.36 -12.87
C TYR A 88 -6.20 4.71 -14.34
N GLN A 89 -6.77 3.76 -15.09
CA GLN A 89 -7.21 4.01 -16.46
C GLN A 89 -8.33 5.05 -16.50
N GLN A 90 -9.33 4.95 -15.61
CA GLN A 90 -10.38 5.96 -15.50
C GLN A 90 -9.82 7.35 -15.15
N LEU A 91 -8.94 7.44 -14.16
CA LEU A 91 -8.28 8.71 -13.81
C LEU A 91 -7.49 9.32 -14.97
N ALA A 92 -6.87 8.49 -15.81
CA ALA A 92 -6.17 8.97 -17.00
C ALA A 92 -7.14 9.53 -18.06
N LEU A 93 -8.32 8.94 -18.22
CA LEU A 93 -9.38 9.45 -19.09
C LEU A 93 -9.97 10.75 -18.54
N ASP A 94 -10.30 10.79 -17.25
CA ASP A 94 -10.83 11.98 -16.58
C ASP A 94 -9.86 13.16 -16.69
N ARG A 95 -8.55 12.91 -16.50
CA ARG A 95 -7.52 13.94 -16.67
C ARG A 95 -7.52 14.53 -18.09
N LYS A 96 -7.64 13.69 -19.11
CA LYS A 96 -7.73 14.16 -20.51
C LYS A 96 -9.01 14.95 -20.76
N SER A 97 -10.14 14.48 -20.21
CA SER A 97 -11.42 15.18 -20.35
C SER A 97 -11.36 16.58 -19.73
N LEU A 98 -10.86 16.68 -18.50
CA LEU A 98 -10.70 17.95 -17.80
C LEU A 98 -9.74 18.90 -18.53
N GLU A 99 -8.68 18.39 -19.14
CA GLU A 99 -7.77 19.20 -19.94
C GLU A 99 -8.46 19.76 -21.20
N CYS A 100 -9.27 18.96 -21.88
CA CYS A 100 -10.10 19.42 -23.00
C CYS A 100 -11.11 20.49 -22.58
N GLU A 101 -11.81 20.28 -21.46
CA GLU A 101 -12.75 21.27 -20.90
C GLU A 101 -12.06 22.58 -20.52
N ARG A 102 -10.88 22.50 -19.90
CA ARG A 102 -10.05 23.68 -19.57
C ARG A 102 -9.70 24.49 -20.82
N LEU A 103 -9.23 23.82 -21.88
CA LEU A 103 -8.89 24.48 -23.15
C LEU A 103 -10.12 25.12 -23.80
N ASN A 104 -11.26 24.43 -23.80
CA ASN A 104 -12.53 24.96 -24.32
C ASN A 104 -12.96 26.21 -23.54
N PHE A 105 -12.87 26.17 -22.21
CA PHE A 105 -13.22 27.32 -21.37
C PHE A 105 -12.29 28.51 -21.61
N GLU A 106 -10.98 28.28 -21.77
CA GLU A 106 -10.02 29.34 -22.13
C GLU A 106 -10.32 29.98 -23.50
N HIS A 107 -10.73 29.16 -24.46
CA HIS A 107 -11.14 29.63 -25.78
C HIS A 107 -12.41 30.48 -25.72
N GLU A 108 -13.45 30.02 -25.03
CA GLU A 108 -14.70 30.77 -24.83
C GLU A 108 -14.46 32.07 -24.05
N LYS A 109 -13.66 32.04 -22.98
CA LYS A 109 -13.23 33.24 -22.25
C LYS A 109 -12.52 34.24 -23.17
N SER A 110 -11.68 33.74 -24.09
CA SER A 110 -10.96 34.59 -25.06
C SER A 110 -11.89 35.16 -26.13
N LYS A 111 -12.89 34.41 -26.60
CA LYS A 111 -13.95 34.93 -27.48
C LYS A 111 -14.76 36.03 -26.80
N TYR A 112 -15.19 35.81 -25.56
CA TYR A 112 -15.93 36.80 -24.78
C TYR A 112 -15.13 38.10 -24.60
N ARG A 113 -13.84 38.01 -24.26
CA ARG A 113 -12.94 39.17 -24.20
C ARG A 113 -12.85 39.92 -25.53
N ARG A 114 -12.70 39.19 -26.64
CA ARG A 114 -12.69 39.80 -27.98
C ARG A 114 -14.02 40.48 -28.30
N GLN A 115 -15.16 39.81 -28.08
CA GLN A 115 -16.48 40.42 -28.32
C GLN A 115 -16.70 41.68 -27.49
N LYS A 116 -16.28 41.70 -26.21
CA LYS A 116 -16.31 42.91 -25.38
C LYS A 116 -15.44 44.04 -25.97
N MET A 117 -14.28 43.73 -26.53
CA MET A 117 -13.43 44.71 -27.23
C MET A 117 -14.00 45.17 -28.58
N TYR A 118 -14.71 44.33 -29.34
CA TYR A 118 -15.32 44.71 -30.61
C TYR A 118 -16.66 45.44 -30.42
N GLY A 119 -17.44 45.12 -29.38
CA GLY A 119 -18.66 45.85 -29.00
C GLY A 119 -18.41 47.21 -28.36
N ALA A 120 -17.19 47.46 -27.88
CA ALA A 120 -16.75 48.78 -27.41
C ALA A 120 -16.29 49.73 -28.54
N LYS A 121 -16.25 49.29 -29.80
CA LYS A 121 -15.84 50.15 -30.93
C LYS A 121 -16.96 50.98 -31.55
N THR A 122 -18.21 50.80 -31.12
CA THR A 122 -19.37 51.55 -31.66
C THR A 122 -20.03 52.52 -30.68
N ALA A 123 -19.52 52.63 -29.45
CA ALA A 123 -19.89 53.71 -28.53
C ALA A 123 -18.71 54.01 -27.62
N HIS A 124 -18.34 55.29 -27.49
CA HIS A 124 -17.30 55.80 -26.58
C HIS A 124 -15.84 55.66 -27.03
N GLN A 125 -15.56 56.24 -28.20
CA GLN A 125 -14.31 56.95 -28.41
C GLN A 125 -14.36 58.21 -27.50
N GLN A 126 -13.46 58.30 -26.52
CA GLN A 126 -13.35 59.30 -25.43
C GLN A 126 -13.93 58.78 -24.09
N TYR A 127 -13.11 58.79 -23.02
CA TYR A 127 -13.41 58.37 -21.64
C TYR A 127 -13.54 56.86 -21.36
N GLU A 128 -12.44 56.11 -21.39
CA GLU A 128 -12.15 55.02 -20.42
C GLU A 128 -10.81 54.36 -20.75
N ALA A 129 -9.75 55.17 -20.75
CA ALA A 129 -8.41 54.68 -20.51
C ALA A 129 -8.24 54.58 -18.98
N GLY A 130 -8.71 53.50 -18.36
CA GLY A 130 -8.41 53.24 -16.96
C GLY A 130 -9.41 52.37 -16.20
N ALA A 131 -8.85 51.31 -15.60
CA ALA A 131 -9.32 50.70 -14.36
C ALA A 131 -10.54 49.76 -14.42
N TYR A 132 -10.26 48.49 -14.73
CA TYR A 132 -10.90 47.38 -14.01
C TYR A 132 -9.92 46.24 -13.68
N ASP A 133 -8.66 46.61 -13.39
CA ASP A 133 -7.63 45.72 -12.86
C ASP A 133 -7.26 46.06 -11.40
N GLY A 134 -8.15 46.75 -10.69
CA GLY A 134 -7.91 47.15 -9.30
C GLY A 134 -9.22 47.40 -8.60
N THR A 135 -9.41 46.72 -7.47
CA THR A 135 -10.44 47.00 -6.49
C THR A 135 -10.54 48.51 -6.21
N CYS A 136 -11.74 49.08 -6.27
CA CYS A 136 -12.00 50.51 -6.07
C CYS A 136 -12.42 50.79 -4.62
N PHE A 137 -11.57 50.54 -3.62
CA PHE A 137 -12.01 50.60 -2.21
C PHE A 137 -12.28 52.03 -1.72
N PHE A 138 -11.65 53.03 -2.35
CA PHE A 138 -11.73 54.44 -1.98
C PHE A 138 -12.41 55.31 -3.04
N ARG A 139 -13.22 54.71 -3.93
CA ARG A 139 -14.00 55.47 -4.91
C ARG A 139 -14.93 56.46 -4.21
N GLY A 140 -14.90 57.72 -4.66
CA GLY A 140 -15.71 58.80 -4.10
C GLY A 140 -15.12 59.48 -2.86
N VAL A 141 -13.90 59.13 -2.47
CA VAL A 141 -13.15 59.87 -1.45
C VAL A 141 -12.49 61.10 -2.09
N ASP A 142 -12.85 62.28 -1.61
CA ASP A 142 -12.46 63.59 -2.15
C ASP A 142 -11.58 64.43 -1.19
N SER A 143 -11.32 63.92 0.01
CA SER A 143 -10.51 64.60 1.03
C SER A 143 -9.69 63.62 1.86
N GLU A 144 -8.57 64.10 2.41
CA GLU A 144 -7.68 63.28 3.26
C GLU A 144 -8.43 62.75 4.51
N LEU A 145 -9.33 63.57 5.08
CA LEU A 145 -10.14 63.16 6.21
C LEU A 145 -11.12 62.02 5.85
N ALA A 146 -11.77 62.10 4.69
CA ALA A 146 -12.64 61.04 4.19
C ALA A 146 -11.85 59.77 3.88
N LEU A 147 -10.62 59.89 3.36
CA LEU A 147 -9.73 58.76 3.09
C LEU A 147 -9.38 58.00 4.37
N ARG A 148 -8.96 58.72 5.41
CA ARG A 148 -8.64 58.15 6.73
C ARG A 148 -9.84 57.49 7.39
N LYS A 149 -11.03 58.11 7.29
CA LYS A 149 -12.27 57.52 7.81
C LYS A 149 -12.62 56.23 7.09
N ARG A 150 -12.62 56.26 5.75
CA ARG A 150 -12.94 55.09 4.94
C ARG A 150 -11.96 53.94 5.16
N TYR A 151 -10.67 54.25 5.29
CA TYR A 151 -9.64 53.25 5.59
C TYR A 151 -9.90 52.52 6.90
N LYS A 152 -10.24 53.27 7.96
CA LYS A 152 -10.58 52.67 9.27
C LYS A 152 -11.85 51.80 9.21
N GLU A 153 -12.87 52.21 8.46
CA GLU A 153 -14.08 51.41 8.25
C GLU A 153 -13.77 50.08 7.54
N LEU A 154 -12.95 50.14 6.50
CA LEU A 154 -12.54 48.95 5.74
C LEU A 154 -11.71 48.00 6.59
N LEU A 155 -10.76 48.50 7.39
CA LEU A 155 -10.01 47.66 8.33
C LEU A 155 -10.95 47.01 9.36
N LYS A 156 -11.97 47.73 9.85
CA LYS A 156 -12.95 47.16 10.79
C LYS A 156 -13.77 46.01 10.20
N ILE A 157 -13.92 45.94 8.87
CA ILE A 157 -14.66 44.85 8.21
C ILE A 157 -13.71 43.71 7.83
N PHE A 158 -12.54 44.05 7.29
CA PHE A 158 -11.64 43.10 6.63
C PHE A 158 -10.41 42.71 7.46
N HIS A 159 -10.30 43.12 8.73
CA HIS A 159 -9.26 42.62 9.63
C HIS A 159 -9.34 41.08 9.76
N PRO A 160 -8.21 40.35 9.72
CA PRO A 160 -8.18 38.89 9.79
C PRO A 160 -8.86 38.31 11.05
N ASP A 161 -8.95 39.09 12.12
CA ASP A 161 -9.62 38.67 13.37
C ASP A 161 -11.16 38.78 13.31
N ASN A 162 -11.73 39.30 12.22
CA ASN A 162 -13.17 39.45 12.03
C ASN A 162 -13.74 38.31 11.17
N LYS A 163 -15.05 38.01 11.34
CA LYS A 163 -15.73 36.90 10.63
C LYS A 163 -15.64 36.95 9.09
N CYS A 164 -15.50 38.14 8.51
CA CYS A 164 -15.35 38.35 7.06
C CYS A 164 -13.95 38.87 6.68
N GLY A 165 -12.98 38.69 7.57
CA GLY A 165 -11.59 39.10 7.38
C GLY A 165 -10.87 38.25 6.34
N ASP A 166 -10.05 38.90 5.51
CA ASP A 166 -9.14 38.23 4.58
C ASP A 166 -7.85 39.05 4.43
N THR A 167 -6.72 38.40 4.72
CA THR A 167 -5.38 39.01 4.67
C THR A 167 -5.01 39.53 3.28
N LYS A 168 -5.44 38.85 2.21
CA LYS A 168 -5.15 39.29 0.84
C LYS A 168 -5.89 40.59 0.52
N THR A 169 -7.17 40.64 0.86
CA THR A 169 -8.01 41.84 0.68
C THR A 169 -7.48 43.02 1.51
N LEU A 170 -7.07 42.79 2.76
CA LEU A 170 -6.49 43.82 3.61
C LEU A 170 -5.19 44.43 3.04
N LEU A 171 -4.33 43.60 2.46
CA LEU A 171 -3.10 44.07 1.79
C LEU A 171 -3.40 44.96 0.57
N LEU A 172 -4.43 44.62 -0.20
CA LEU A 172 -4.88 45.45 -1.33
C LEU A 172 -5.43 46.80 -0.85
N ILE A 173 -6.24 46.80 0.22
CA ILE A 173 -6.76 48.03 0.84
C ILE A 173 -5.62 48.92 1.34
N GLN A 174 -4.59 48.34 1.98
CA GLN A 174 -3.43 49.09 2.46
C GLN A 174 -2.61 49.70 1.32
N THR A 175 -2.33 48.92 0.28
CA THR A 175 -1.60 49.39 -0.91
C THR A 175 -2.32 50.54 -1.60
N GLU A 176 -3.64 50.43 -1.78
CA GLU A 176 -4.45 51.51 -2.40
C GLU A 176 -4.50 52.74 -1.49
N TYR A 177 -4.66 52.57 -0.17
CA TYR A 177 -4.65 53.67 0.79
C TYR A 177 -3.34 54.46 0.76
N GLU A 178 -2.19 53.79 0.79
CA GLU A 178 -0.88 54.43 0.77
C GLU A 178 -0.64 55.20 -0.53
N SER A 179 -1.02 54.62 -1.67
CA SER A 179 -0.97 55.27 -2.98
C SER A 179 -1.78 56.57 -3.02
N ILE A 180 -3.00 56.55 -2.48
CA ILE A 180 -3.86 57.74 -2.45
C ILE A 180 -3.36 58.75 -1.40
N ARG A 181 -2.88 58.29 -0.24
CA ARG A 181 -2.40 59.14 0.85
C ARG A 181 -1.18 59.96 0.44
N SER A 182 -0.24 59.38 -0.31
CA SER A 182 0.95 60.10 -0.78
C SER A 182 0.59 61.33 -1.61
N ARG A 183 -0.51 61.27 -2.37
CA ARG A 183 -1.02 62.41 -3.17
C ARG A 183 -1.54 63.59 -2.33
N TYR A 184 -1.89 63.36 -1.06
CA TYR A 184 -2.31 64.42 -0.14
C TYR A 184 -1.15 64.97 0.71
N CYS A 185 0.00 64.27 0.79
CA CYS A 185 1.18 64.74 1.53
C CYS A 185 2.17 65.55 0.67
N GLU A 186 2.07 65.48 -0.65
CA GLU A 186 2.94 66.21 -1.60
C GLU A 186 2.36 67.56 -2.08
N GLY A 187 1.35 68.09 -1.37
CA GLY A 187 0.70 69.37 -1.66
C GLY A 187 0.73 70.34 -0.49
#